data_AF-A0A212D496-F1
#
_entry.id   AF-A0A212D496-F1
#
_cell.length_a   1.000
_cell.length_b   1.000
_cell.length_c   1.000
_cell.angle_alpha   90.00
_cell.angle_beta   90.00
_cell.angle_gamma   90.00
#
_symmetry.space_group_name_H-M   'P 1'
#
loop_
_entity.id
_entity.type
_entity.pdbx_description
1 polymer ?
#
loop_
_entity_poly.entity_id
_entity_poly.type
_entity_poly.pdbx_seq_one_letter_code
_entity_poly.pdbx_strand_id
1 'polypeptide(L)'
;DEKYSQCIPEYINATNDCHTNSIHAPEEREKVQQMNNEDLTKWILILQFLWKGPLYDLVHELYFEKDFSDTILSSARENLNIFFKLETILKRRSSQLIENPIFWSGYGSLVSSNEDVRHSAFYKLLKRLSRDSRKVDMYTKILVCRISE
;
A
#
# COMPACT_ATOMS: atom_id res chain seq x y z
N ASP A 1 3.05 14.53 7.75
CA ASP A 1 4.49 14.80 7.58
C ASP A 1 5.08 15.74 8.63
N GLU A 2 4.51 16.91 8.92
CA GLU A 2 5.12 17.85 9.90
C GLU A 2 5.23 17.32 11.34
N LYS A 3 4.23 16.58 11.84
CA LYS A 3 4.24 16.04 13.22
C LYS A 3 5.37 15.03 13.50
N TYR A 4 5.95 14.40 12.47
CA TYR A 4 6.89 13.27 12.61
C TYR A 4 8.26 13.51 11.95
N SER A 5 8.51 14.69 11.38
CA SER A 5 9.67 14.98 10.52
C SER A 5 10.87 15.60 11.24
N GLN A 6 11.05 15.32 12.54
CA GLN A 6 12.32 15.65 13.19
C GLN A 6 13.44 14.75 12.63
N CYS A 7 14.59 15.34 12.28
CA CYS A 7 15.71 14.74 11.57
C CYS A 7 16.36 13.54 12.30
N ILE A 8 15.69 12.39 12.30
CA ILE A 8 16.23 11.11 12.77
C ILE A 8 16.69 10.29 11.55
N PRO A 9 17.92 9.74 11.54
CA PRO A 9 18.50 9.00 10.40
C PRO A 9 17.62 7.86 9.86
N GLU A 10 16.78 7.27 10.71
CA GLU A 10 15.83 6.20 10.39
C GLU A 10 14.78 6.59 9.33
N TYR A 11 14.58 7.89 9.12
CA TYR A 11 13.65 8.44 8.14
C TYR A 11 14.23 8.57 6.71
N ILE A 12 15.56 8.51 6.57
CA ILE A 12 16.26 8.69 5.30
C ILE A 12 16.10 7.46 4.38
N ASN A 13 15.97 6.26 4.96
CA ASN A 13 15.89 4.98 4.22
C ASN A 13 14.52 4.29 4.30
N ALA A 14 13.47 5.01 4.72
CA ALA A 14 12.15 4.44 5.02
C ALA A 14 11.52 3.65 3.86
N THR A 15 11.88 3.95 2.61
CA THR A 15 11.37 3.30 1.39
C THR A 15 12.15 2.05 0.96
N ASN A 16 13.35 1.80 1.50
CA ASN A 16 14.23 0.73 1.01
C ASN A 16 13.81 -0.67 1.49
N ASP A 17 12.98 -0.74 2.53
CA ASP A 17 12.53 -1.97 3.17
C ASP A 17 10.99 -2.10 3.12
N CYS A 18 10.39 -2.03 1.93
CA CYS A 18 8.94 -2.22 1.80
C CYS A 18 8.58 -3.68 1.53
N HIS A 19 7.47 -4.15 2.11
CA HIS A 19 6.92 -5.47 1.82
C HIS A 19 6.55 -5.68 0.34
N THR A 20 6.38 -4.58 -0.41
CA THR A 20 6.15 -4.60 -1.86
C THR A 20 7.43 -4.54 -2.70
N ASN A 21 8.62 -4.36 -2.10
CA ASN A 21 9.89 -4.28 -2.84
C ASN A 21 10.31 -5.63 -3.46
N SER A 22 9.89 -6.76 -2.86
CA SER A 22 10.13 -8.11 -3.40
C SER A 22 9.44 -8.35 -4.75
N ILE A 23 8.46 -7.51 -5.05
CA ILE A 23 7.65 -7.58 -6.25
C ILE A 23 8.27 -6.52 -7.14
N HIS A 24 9.09 -6.96 -8.08
CA HIS A 24 9.84 -6.11 -9.03
C HIS A 24 8.88 -5.36 -9.97
N ALA A 25 8.00 -4.54 -9.41
CA ALA A 25 7.03 -3.72 -10.12
C ALA A 25 7.79 -2.69 -10.95
N PRO A 26 7.40 -2.49 -12.21
CA PRO A 26 8.09 -1.58 -13.13
C PRO A 26 8.05 -0.14 -12.62
N GLU A 27 9.20 0.46 -12.33
CA GLU A 27 9.24 1.83 -11.79
C GLU A 27 9.35 2.90 -12.88
N GLU A 28 10.01 2.57 -14.00
CA GLU A 28 10.22 3.47 -15.12
C GLU A 28 8.95 3.58 -15.98
N ARG A 29 8.52 4.81 -16.23
CA ARG A 29 7.30 5.11 -16.99
C ARG A 29 7.32 4.47 -18.37
N GLU A 30 8.48 4.45 -19.02
CA GLU A 30 8.68 3.88 -20.35
C GLU A 30 8.42 2.37 -20.34
N LYS A 31 8.90 1.65 -19.31
CA LYS A 31 8.63 0.21 -19.14
C LYS A 31 7.16 -0.06 -18.91
N VAL A 32 6.49 0.78 -18.12
CA VAL A 32 5.04 0.68 -17.86
C VAL A 32 4.25 0.93 -19.15
N GLN A 33 4.65 1.91 -19.96
CA GLN A 33 4.02 2.21 -21.26
C GLN A 33 4.16 1.09 -22.29
N GLN A 34 5.14 0.20 -22.14
CA GLN A 34 5.31 -0.95 -23.02
C GLN A 34 4.53 -2.20 -22.55
N MET A 35 4.05 -2.23 -21.30
CA MET A 35 3.25 -3.35 -20.80
C MET A 35 1.89 -3.42 -21.48
N ASN A 36 1.39 -4.63 -21.74
CA ASN A 36 0.02 -4.83 -22.18
C ASN A 36 -0.98 -4.48 -21.06
N ASN A 37 -2.25 -4.27 -21.42
CA ASN A 37 -3.29 -3.86 -20.48
C ASN A 37 -3.58 -4.92 -19.40
N GLU A 38 -3.43 -6.20 -19.73
CA GLU A 38 -3.66 -7.29 -18.79
C GLU A 38 -2.62 -7.29 -17.66
N ASP A 39 -1.34 -7.20 -18.01
CA ASP A 39 -0.25 -7.18 -17.04
C ASP A 39 -0.23 -5.89 -16.23
N LEU A 40 -0.55 -4.75 -16.85
CA LEU A 40 -0.73 -3.49 -16.12
C LEU A 40 -1.88 -3.58 -15.10
N THR A 41 -2.99 -4.22 -15.49
CA THR A 41 -4.13 -4.47 -14.60
C THR A 41 -3.73 -5.42 -13.46
N LYS A 42 -2.99 -6.51 -13.75
CA LYS A 42 -2.47 -7.43 -12.72
C LYS A 42 -1.60 -6.68 -11.70
N TRP A 43 -0.72 -5.79 -12.15
CA TRP A 43 0.13 -5.01 -11.24
C TRP A 43 -0.63 -4.04 -10.35
N ILE A 44 -1.64 -3.35 -10.88
CA ILE A 44 -2.55 -2.51 -10.10
C ILE A 44 -3.18 -3.35 -8.97
N LEU A 45 -3.73 -4.52 -9.32
CA LEU A 45 -4.43 -5.39 -8.38
C LEU A 45 -3.49 -6.02 -7.34
N ILE A 46 -2.30 -6.44 -7.74
CA ILE A 46 -1.29 -7.02 -6.83
C ILE A 46 -0.86 -5.96 -5.81
N LEU A 47 -0.47 -4.76 -6.25
CA LEU A 47 -0.08 -3.66 -5.36
C LEU A 47 -1.19 -3.34 -4.36
N GLN A 48 -2.41 -3.23 -4.86
CA GLN A 48 -3.61 -3.02 -4.06
C GLN A 48 -3.82 -4.13 -3.03
N PHE A 49 -3.73 -5.40 -3.42
CA PHE A 49 -3.95 -6.55 -2.56
C PHE A 49 -2.97 -6.62 -1.38
N LEU A 50 -1.71 -6.25 -1.58
CA LEU A 50 -0.66 -6.34 -0.54
C LEU A 50 -0.87 -5.34 0.59
N TRP A 51 -1.48 -4.20 0.27
CA TRP A 51 -1.82 -3.19 1.25
C TRP A 51 -3.05 -3.56 2.09
N LYS A 52 -3.78 -4.63 1.75
CA LYS A 52 -4.94 -5.10 2.51
C LYS A 52 -4.58 -5.40 3.97
N GLY A 53 -3.51 -6.17 4.21
CA GLY A 53 -3.07 -6.53 5.56
C GLY A 53 -2.70 -5.31 6.41
N PRO A 54 -1.71 -4.50 5.97
CA PRO A 54 -1.30 -3.30 6.71
C PRO A 54 -2.44 -2.31 6.98
N LEU A 55 -3.37 -2.14 6.03
CA LEU A 55 -4.52 -1.24 6.22
C LEU A 55 -5.58 -1.85 7.13
N TYR A 56 -5.75 -3.17 7.11
CA TYR A 56 -6.66 -3.86 8.02
C TYR A 56 -6.23 -3.63 9.47
N ASP A 57 -4.94 -3.84 9.75
CA ASP A 57 -4.33 -3.56 11.05
C ASP A 57 -4.55 -2.09 11.44
N LEU A 58 -4.31 -1.14 10.51
CA LEU A 58 -4.48 0.29 10.74
C LEU A 58 -5.91 0.68 11.16
N VAL A 59 -6.93 0.00 10.61
CA VAL A 59 -8.34 0.35 10.83
C VAL A 59 -8.96 -0.32 12.05
N HIS A 60 -8.51 -1.53 12.40
CA HIS A 60 -9.19 -2.35 13.41
C HIS A 60 -8.51 -2.32 14.78
N GLU A 61 -7.28 -1.84 14.87
CA GLU A 61 -6.59 -1.72 16.16
C GLU A 61 -7.03 -0.43 16.87
N LEU A 62 -7.75 -0.60 17.98
CA LEU A 62 -8.21 0.48 18.87
C LEU A 62 -7.07 1.39 19.34
N TYR A 63 -5.85 0.86 19.38
CA TYR A 63 -4.66 1.61 19.76
C TYR A 63 -4.34 2.74 18.77
N PHE A 64 -4.65 2.56 17.49
CA PHE A 64 -4.34 3.52 16.42
C PHE A 64 -5.32 4.68 16.34
N GLU A 65 -6.48 4.60 16.99
CA GLU A 65 -7.43 5.72 17.08
C GLU A 65 -6.84 6.93 17.83
N LYS A 66 -5.86 6.71 18.72
CA LYS A 66 -5.20 7.80 19.46
C LYS A 66 -4.07 8.46 18.68
N ASP A 67 -3.44 7.72 17.77
CA ASP A 67 -2.23 8.16 17.07
C ASP A 67 -2.52 8.78 15.69
N PHE A 68 -3.71 8.52 15.12
CA PHE A 68 -4.12 9.04 13.81
C PHE A 68 -5.31 10.01 13.88
N SER A 69 -5.39 10.93 12.93
CA SER A 69 -6.57 11.77 12.77
C SER A 69 -7.73 10.99 12.17
N ASP A 70 -8.96 11.41 12.48
CA ASP A 70 -10.19 10.86 11.89
C ASP A 70 -10.14 10.84 10.35
N THR A 71 -9.47 11.82 9.74
CA THR A 71 -9.28 11.89 8.29
C THR A 71 -8.44 10.72 7.76
N ILE A 72 -7.33 10.38 8.44
CA ILE A 72 -6.47 9.27 8.04
C ILE A 72 -7.21 7.94 8.20
N LEU A 73 -7.91 7.76 9.33
CA LEU A 73 -8.67 6.54 9.60
C LEU A 73 -9.83 6.36 8.62
N SER A 74 -10.55 7.44 8.29
CA SER A 74 -11.63 7.41 7.30
C SER A 74 -11.11 7.03 5.92
N SER A 75 -9.99 7.63 5.49
CA SER A 75 -9.32 7.27 4.24
C SER A 75 -8.85 5.80 4.23
N ALA A 76 -8.32 5.28 5.34
CA ALA A 76 -7.92 3.88 5.43
C ALA A 76 -9.12 2.92 5.29
N ARG A 77 -10.26 3.24 5.95
CA ARG A 77 -11.52 2.49 5.84
C ARG A 77 -12.07 2.47 4.42
N GLU A 78 -12.06 3.61 3.73
CA GLU A 78 -12.50 3.70 2.33
C GLU A 78 -11.64 2.82 1.41
N ASN A 79 -10.31 2.87 1.57
CA ASN A 79 -9.39 2.05 0.78
C ASN A 79 -9.58 0.55 1.06
N LEU A 80 -9.77 0.15 2.32
CA LEU A 80 -10.12 -1.24 2.67
C LEU A 80 -11.39 -1.73 1.99
N ASN A 81 -12.44 -0.90 1.98
CA ASN A 81 -13.70 -1.24 1.31
C ASN A 81 -13.50 -1.43 -0.21
N ILE A 82 -12.64 -0.61 -0.84
CA ILE A 82 -12.27 -0.78 -2.24
C ILE A 82 -11.58 -2.13 -2.46
N PHE A 83 -10.65 -2.55 -1.58
CA PHE A 83 -9.99 -3.86 -1.71
C PHE A 83 -10.96 -5.03 -1.61
N PHE A 84 -11.91 -5.01 -0.67
CA PHE A 84 -12.91 -6.08 -0.55
C PHE A 84 -13.78 -6.20 -1.81
N LYS A 85 -14.14 -5.06 -2.43
CA LYS A 85 -14.88 -5.05 -3.70
C LYS A 85 -14.04 -5.63 -4.83
N LEU A 86 -12.78 -5.23 -4.94
CA LEU A 86 -11.85 -5.73 -5.96
C LEU A 86 -11.58 -7.24 -5.80
N GLU A 87 -11.33 -7.71 -4.58
CA GLU A 87 -11.15 -9.12 -4.27
C GLU A 87 -12.37 -9.94 -4.67
N THR A 88 -13.58 -9.42 -4.42
CA THR A 88 -14.83 -10.07 -4.84
C THR A 88 -14.94 -10.18 -6.37
N ILE A 89 -14.55 -9.14 -7.10
CA ILE A 89 -14.53 -9.14 -8.57
C ILE A 89 -13.49 -10.15 -9.09
N LEU A 90 -12.30 -10.18 -8.49
CA LEU A 90 -11.22 -11.07 -8.89
C LEU A 90 -11.56 -12.53 -8.67
N LYS A 91 -12.06 -12.89 -7.49
CA LYS A 91 -12.49 -14.26 -7.16
C LYS A 91 -13.57 -14.78 -8.12
N ARG A 92 -14.44 -13.90 -8.64
CA ARG A 92 -15.44 -14.27 -9.65
C ARG A 92 -14.86 -14.52 -11.03
N ARG A 93 -13.74 -13.89 -11.40
CA ARG A 93 -13.15 -13.99 -12.75
C ARG A 93 -11.99 -14.98 -12.83
N SER A 94 -11.23 -15.18 -11.76
CA SER A 94 -10.11 -16.13 -11.71
C SER A 94 -9.88 -16.57 -10.27
N SER A 95 -10.02 -17.87 -10.00
CA SER A 95 -9.82 -18.47 -8.68
C SER A 95 -8.34 -18.61 -8.29
N GLN A 96 -7.41 -18.45 -9.24
CA GLN A 96 -5.98 -18.76 -9.08
C GLN A 96 -5.09 -17.57 -8.69
N LEU A 97 -5.60 -16.33 -8.76
CA LEU A 97 -4.79 -15.12 -8.53
C LEU A 97 -4.32 -14.90 -7.08
N ILE A 98 -4.86 -15.67 -6.12
CA ILE A 98 -4.72 -15.38 -4.68
C ILE A 98 -4.18 -16.58 -3.90
N GLU A 99 -3.16 -17.27 -4.40
CA GLU A 99 -2.63 -18.46 -3.70
C GLU A 99 -1.45 -18.17 -2.76
N ASN A 100 -0.84 -16.97 -2.79
CA ASN A 100 0.23 -16.63 -1.85
C ASN A 100 0.17 -15.16 -1.41
N PRO A 101 -0.49 -14.86 -0.27
CA PRO A 101 -0.39 -13.53 0.31
C PRO A 101 1.02 -13.33 0.84
N ILE A 102 1.78 -12.43 0.21
CA ILE A 102 3.05 -11.94 0.74
C ILE A 102 2.81 -11.44 2.17
N PHE A 103 3.56 -12.00 3.10
CA PHE A 103 3.38 -11.78 4.53
C PHE A 103 3.85 -10.37 4.92
N TRP A 104 2.93 -9.56 5.43
CA TRP A 104 3.24 -8.30 6.12
C TRP A 104 3.75 -8.61 7.53
N SER A 105 5.02 -8.35 7.80
CA SER A 105 5.67 -8.62 9.10
C SER A 105 5.79 -7.39 10.03
N GLY A 106 5.30 -6.22 9.61
CA GLY A 106 5.52 -4.98 10.34
C GLY A 106 4.60 -4.73 11.54
N TYR A 107 3.59 -5.58 11.77
CA TYR A 107 2.61 -5.42 12.85
C TYR A 107 3.24 -5.24 14.23
N GLY A 108 4.23 -6.07 14.60
CA GLY A 108 4.88 -6.01 15.91
C GLY A 108 5.53 -4.65 16.22
N SER A 109 6.04 -3.94 15.21
CA SER A 109 6.61 -2.61 15.40
C SER A 109 5.53 -1.53 15.58
N LEU A 110 4.35 -1.71 14.98
CA LEU A 110 3.22 -0.79 15.10
C LEU A 110 2.58 -0.82 16.49
N VAL A 111 2.60 -1.97 17.17
CA VAL A 111 2.02 -2.14 18.52
C VAL A 111 3.07 -2.06 19.64
N SER A 112 4.29 -1.61 19.32
CA SER A 112 5.35 -1.49 20.31
C SER A 112 4.97 -0.52 21.43
N SER A 113 5.28 -0.89 22.67
CA SER A 113 5.14 0.00 23.84
C SER A 113 6.16 1.14 23.81
N ASN A 114 7.27 0.98 23.08
CA ASN A 114 8.24 2.03 22.84
C ASN A 114 7.68 3.02 21.80
N GLU A 115 7.45 4.25 22.24
CA GLU A 115 6.87 5.33 21.44
C GLU A 115 7.70 5.69 20.21
N ASP A 116 9.03 5.75 20.31
CA ASP A 116 9.92 6.07 19.19
C ASP A 116 9.90 4.98 18.12
N VAL A 117 9.95 3.71 18.55
CA VAL A 117 9.85 2.55 17.64
C VAL A 117 8.52 2.58 16.89
N ARG A 118 7.42 2.84 17.62
CA ARG A 118 6.07 2.90 17.06
C ARG A 118 5.92 4.05 16.07
N HIS A 119 6.38 5.25 16.42
CA HIS A 119 6.35 6.42 15.53
C HIS A 119 7.19 6.21 14.26
N SER A 120 8.39 5.66 14.41
CA SER A 120 9.27 5.28 13.29
C SER A 120 8.56 4.27 12.37
N ALA A 121 7.85 3.29 12.93
CA ALA A 121 7.08 2.31 12.18
C ALA A 121 5.90 2.94 11.41
N PHE A 122 5.13 3.83 12.03
CA PHE A 122 4.04 4.54 11.34
C PHE A 122 4.54 5.43 10.22
N TYR A 123 5.60 6.19 10.45
CA TYR A 123 6.19 7.03 9.40
C TYR A 123 6.62 6.18 8.20
N LYS A 124 7.33 5.07 8.45
CA LYS A 124 7.76 4.15 7.39
C LYS A 124 6.57 3.58 6.64
N LEU A 125 5.53 3.14 7.35
CA LEU A 125 4.29 2.64 6.76
C LEU A 125 3.64 3.68 5.83
N LEU A 126 3.45 4.91 6.32
CA LEU A 126 2.80 5.98 5.55
C LEU A 126 3.63 6.42 4.33
N LYS A 127 4.95 6.53 4.47
CA LYS A 127 5.84 6.85 3.33
C LYS A 127 5.77 5.78 2.25
N ARG A 128 5.78 4.50 2.65
CA ARG A 128 5.63 3.36 1.74
C ARG A 128 4.26 3.35 1.05
N LEU A 129 3.19 3.61 1.80
CA LEU A 129 1.83 3.72 1.27
C LEU A 129 1.76 4.84 0.23
N SER A 130 2.27 6.02 0.56
CA SER A 130 2.31 7.16 -0.36
C SER A 130 3.06 6.83 -1.67
N ARG A 131 4.20 6.13 -1.58
CA ARG A 131 4.97 5.69 -2.75
C ARG A 131 4.15 4.72 -3.61
N ASP A 132 3.57 3.69 -3.02
CA ASP A 132 2.87 2.66 -3.78
C ASP A 132 1.53 3.16 -4.34
N SER A 133 0.82 4.03 -3.63
CA SER A 133 -0.37 4.72 -4.14
C SER A 133 -0.06 5.55 -5.38
N ARG A 134 1.09 6.23 -5.45
CA ARG A 134 1.52 6.95 -6.66
C ARG A 134 1.78 6.00 -7.84
N LYS A 135 2.32 4.81 -7.59
CA LYS A 135 2.49 3.78 -8.64
C LYS A 135 1.13 3.33 -9.18
N VAL A 136 0.19 3.01 -8.29
CA VAL A 136 -1.18 2.61 -8.66
C VAL A 136 -1.90 3.70 -9.45
N ASP A 137 -1.80 4.96 -9.02
CA ASP A 137 -2.38 6.10 -9.73
C ASP A 137 -1.79 6.25 -11.13
N MET A 138 -0.46 6.18 -11.27
CA MET A 138 0.22 6.24 -12.56
C MET A 138 -0.24 5.12 -13.50
N TYR A 139 -0.27 3.87 -13.02
CA TYR A 139 -0.69 2.72 -13.82
C TYR A 139 -2.15 2.85 -14.26
N THR A 140 -3.02 3.28 -13.34
CA THR A 140 -4.45 3.48 -13.62
C THR A 140 -4.65 4.54 -14.70
N LYS A 141 -3.93 5.68 -14.61
CA LYS A 141 -3.98 6.73 -15.64
C LYS A 141 -3.55 6.23 -17.02
N ILE A 142 -2.46 5.46 -17.09
CA ILE A 142 -1.99 4.87 -18.35
C ILE A 142 -3.05 3.92 -18.93
N LEU A 143 -3.63 3.06 -18.08
CA LEU A 143 -4.67 2.12 -18.51
C LEU A 143 -5.92 2.84 -19.03
N VAL A 144 -6.39 3.87 -18.32
CA VAL A 144 -7.54 4.69 -18.74
C VAL A 144 -7.29 5.37 -20.07
N CYS A 145 -6.10 5.96 -20.27
CA CYS A 145 -5.74 6.59 -21.54
C CYS A 145 -5.85 5.59 -22.70
N ARG A 146 -5.31 4.38 -22.56
CA ARG A 146 -5.33 3.36 -23.62
C ARG A 146 -6.72 2.80 -23.93
N ILE A 147 -7.64 2.82 -22.97
CA ILE A 147 -9.02 2.34 -23.17
C ILE A 147 -9.90 3.44 -23.77
N SER A 148 -9.49 4.70 -23.64
CA SER A 148 -10.24 5.87 -24.12
C SER A 148 -9.83 6.31 -25.54
N GLU A 149 -8.80 5.68 -26.10
CA GLU A 149 -8.39 5.78 -27.52
C GLU A 149 -9.22 4.81 -28.38
#